data_AF-B9Y8D3-F1
#
_entry.id   AF-B9Y8D3-F1
#
_cell.length_a   1.000
_cell.length_b   1.000
_cell.length_c   1.000
_cell.angle_alpha   90.00
_cell.angle_beta   90.00
_cell.angle_gamma   90.00
#
_symmetry.space_group_name_H-M   'P 1'
#
loop_
_entity.id
_entity.type
_entity.pdbx_description
1 polymer ?
#
loop_
_entity_poly.entity_id
_entity_poly.type
_entity_poly.pdbx_seq_one_letter_code
_entity_poly.pdbx_strand_id
1 'polypeptide(L)'
;MNKPLKCREQEGVIRYLTQCYRKSCQRLKLHRFLTPEKKQEHKDQQQCDELTVALYESALEAMPETYREIIVREFLDESADGWFYNYYTKSTFYRLRQRAIHEFMDCLNV
;
A
#
# COMPACT_ATOMS: atom_id res chain seq x y z
N MET A 1 24.33 3.52 9.99
CA MET A 1 23.28 4.55 9.89
C MET A 1 22.84 4.62 8.44
N ASN A 2 21.66 4.10 8.12
CA ASN A 2 21.10 4.25 6.77
C ASN A 2 20.65 5.69 6.61
N LYS A 3 21.01 6.31 5.49
CA LYS A 3 20.57 7.67 5.16
C LYS A 3 19.05 7.65 4.94
N PRO A 4 18.28 8.60 5.50
CA PRO A 4 16.84 8.65 5.26
C PRO A 4 16.56 8.80 3.75
N LEU A 5 15.59 8.03 3.26
CA LEU A 5 15.17 8.07 1.85
C LEU A 5 14.64 9.46 1.49
N LYS A 6 14.97 9.94 0.30
CA LYS A 6 14.35 11.15 -0.27
C LYS A 6 12.89 10.88 -0.62
N CYS A 7 12.06 11.91 -0.66
CA CYS A 7 10.63 11.74 -0.93
C CYS A 7 10.29 11.02 -2.25
N ARG A 8 11.10 11.22 -3.30
CA ARG A 8 10.91 10.50 -4.57
C ARG A 8 11.20 8.99 -4.44
N GLU A 9 12.14 8.63 -3.57
CA GLU A 9 12.49 7.23 -3.30
C GLU A 9 11.40 6.57 -2.46
N GLN A 10 10.91 7.26 -1.42
CA GLN A 10 9.77 6.80 -0.61
C GLN A 10 8.52 6.58 -1.48
N GLU A 11 8.21 7.50 -2.39
CA GLU A 11 7.10 7.32 -3.32
C GLU A 11 7.29 6.09 -4.22
N GLY A 12 8.51 5.87 -4.71
CA GLY A 12 8.84 4.67 -5.48
C GLY A 12 8.63 3.38 -4.68
N VAL A 13 9.01 3.39 -3.40
CA VAL A 13 8.80 2.26 -2.48
C VAL A 13 7.31 1.99 -2.29
N ILE A 14 6.49 3.01 -1.99
CA ILE A 14 5.05 2.82 -1.81
C ILE A 14 4.40 2.27 -3.08
N ARG A 15 4.77 2.78 -4.26
CA ARG A 15 4.25 2.24 -5.53
C ARG A 15 4.59 0.78 -5.72
N TYR A 16 5.83 0.39 -5.40
CA TYR A 16 6.26 -1.00 -5.46
C TYR A 16 5.48 -1.88 -4.47
N LEU A 17 5.38 -1.45 -3.20
CA LEU A 17 4.63 -2.16 -2.17
C LEU A 17 3.15 -2.30 -2.53
N THR A 18 2.55 -1.25 -3.10
CA THR A 18 1.16 -1.28 -3.60
C THR A 18 1.00 -2.32 -4.71
N GLN A 19 1.97 -2.43 -5.60
CA GLN A 19 1.95 -3.45 -6.65
C GLN A 19 2.05 -4.87 -6.06
N CYS A 20 2.92 -5.08 -5.07
CA CYS A 20 3.04 -6.34 -4.34
C CYS A 20 1.74 -6.70 -3.63
N TYR A 21 1.12 -5.73 -2.96
CA TYR A 21 -0.18 -5.87 -2.30
C TYR A 21 -1.27 -6.30 -3.29
N ARG A 22 -1.44 -5.57 -4.40
CA ARG A 22 -2.44 -5.90 -5.44
C ARG A 22 -2.27 -7.32 -5.99
N LYS A 23 -1.03 -7.69 -6.32
CA LYS A 23 -0.71 -9.03 -6.83
C LYS A 23 -1.01 -10.12 -5.80
N SER A 24 -0.67 -9.88 -4.53
CA SER A 24 -0.94 -10.81 -3.43
C SER A 24 -2.45 -10.98 -3.21
N CYS A 25 -3.20 -9.88 -3.15
CA CYS A 25 -4.67 -9.91 -3.09
C CYS A 25 -5.28 -10.71 -4.26
N GLN A 26 -4.79 -10.51 -5.48
CA GLN A 26 -5.26 -11.26 -6.64
C GLN A 26 -4.95 -12.75 -6.54
N ARG A 27 -3.72 -13.11 -6.16
CA ARG A 27 -3.32 -14.52 -5.97
C ARG A 27 -4.13 -15.20 -4.88
N LEU A 28 -4.33 -14.57 -3.73
CA LEU A 28 -5.17 -15.11 -2.65
C LEU A 28 -6.62 -15.32 -3.08
N LYS A 29 -7.19 -14.40 -3.88
CA LYS A 29 -8.52 -14.58 -4.47
C LYS A 29 -8.57 -15.81 -5.38
N LEU A 30 -7.58 -15.99 -6.25
CA LEU A 30 -7.49 -17.14 -7.16
C LEU A 30 -7.26 -18.46 -6.41
N HIS A 31 -6.48 -18.43 -5.33
CA HIS A 31 -6.15 -19.59 -4.51
C HIS A 31 -7.39 -20.31 -3.98
N ARG A 32 -8.48 -19.58 -3.73
CA ARG A 32 -9.76 -20.14 -3.27
C ARG A 32 -10.32 -21.19 -4.22
N PHE A 33 -10.07 -21.05 -5.52
CA PHE A 33 -10.58 -21.90 -6.59
C PHE A 33 -9.65 -23.05 -6.98
N LEU A 34 -8.46 -23.16 -6.37
CA LEU A 34 -7.52 -24.25 -6.65
C LEU A 34 -7.97 -25.57 -6.00
N THR A 35 -7.59 -26.69 -6.64
CA THR A 35 -7.75 -28.02 -6.05
C THR A 35 -6.84 -28.19 -4.83
N PRO A 36 -7.16 -29.08 -3.88
CA PRO A 36 -6.35 -29.29 -2.67
C PRO A 36 -4.87 -29.57 -2.95
N GLU A 37 -4.56 -30.32 -4.01
CA GLU A 37 -3.20 -30.66 -4.42
C GLU A 37 -2.43 -29.39 -4.82
N LYS A 38 -3.05 -28.54 -5.63
CA LYS A 38 -2.50 -27.24 -6.04
C LYS A 38 -2.35 -26.27 -4.87
N LYS A 39 -3.27 -26.30 -3.91
CA LYS A 39 -3.14 -25.49 -2.68
C LYS A 39 -1.92 -25.90 -1.88
N GLN A 40 -1.66 -27.21 -1.77
CA GLN A 40 -0.50 -27.72 -1.07
C GLN A 40 0.82 -27.35 -1.77
N GLU A 41 0.86 -27.39 -3.11
CA GLU A 41 2.02 -26.93 -3.91
C GLU A 41 2.34 -25.44 -3.71
N HIS A 42 1.32 -24.60 -3.49
CA HIS A 42 1.47 -23.15 -3.40
C HIS A 42 1.41 -22.60 -1.96
N LYS A 43 1.48 -23.47 -0.94
CA LYS A 43 1.32 -23.09 0.47
C LYS A 43 2.26 -21.96 0.90
N ASP A 44 3.54 -22.05 0.54
CA ASP A 44 4.54 -21.04 0.93
C ASP A 44 4.27 -19.68 0.25
N GLN A 45 3.85 -19.70 -1.01
CA GLN A 45 3.48 -18.48 -1.74
C GLN A 45 2.22 -17.86 -1.14
N GLN A 46 1.22 -18.68 -0.78
CA GLN A 46 0.02 -18.21 -0.10
C GLN A 46 0.37 -17.53 1.22
N GLN A 47 1.24 -18.14 2.03
CA GLN A 47 1.68 -17.55 3.30
C GLN A 47 2.40 -16.21 3.10
N CYS A 48 3.30 -16.12 2.11
CA CYS A 48 3.95 -14.85 1.76
C CYS A 48 2.95 -13.77 1.30
N ASP A 49 1.95 -14.16 0.52
CA ASP A 49 0.89 -13.26 0.07
C ASP A 49 0.03 -12.78 1.24
N GLU A 50 -0.33 -13.66 2.18
CA GLU A 50 -1.06 -13.32 3.40
C GLU A 50 -0.30 -12.33 4.28
N LEU A 51 1.01 -12.56 4.48
CA LEU A 51 1.86 -11.63 5.23
C LEU A 51 1.98 -10.28 4.53
N THR A 52 2.10 -10.27 3.20
CA THR A 52 2.17 -9.04 2.41
C THR A 52 0.89 -8.21 2.55
N VAL A 53 -0.27 -8.87 2.46
CA VAL A 53 -1.58 -8.23 2.62
C VAL A 53 -1.75 -7.71 4.05
N ALA A 54 -1.50 -8.56 5.05
CA ALA A 54 -1.66 -8.21 6.45
C ALA A 54 -0.76 -7.02 6.86
N LEU A 55 0.50 -7.00 6.41
CA LEU A 55 1.41 -5.89 6.71
C LEU A 55 0.92 -4.57 6.10
N TYR A 56 0.48 -4.60 4.84
CA TYR A 56 0.00 -3.41 4.14
C TYR A 56 -1.29 -2.88 4.77
N GLU A 57 -2.25 -3.75 5.09
CA GLU A 57 -3.52 -3.39 5.73
C GLU A 57 -3.28 -2.86 7.16
N SER A 58 -2.42 -3.52 7.94
CA SER A 58 -2.05 -3.06 9.29
C SER A 58 -1.41 -1.68 9.26
N ALA A 59 -0.55 -1.40 8.28
CA ALA A 59 0.04 -0.08 8.11
C ALA A 59 -1.02 0.98 7.80
N LEU A 60 -1.99 0.69 6.92
CA LEU A 60 -3.11 1.60 6.66
C LEU A 60 -3.99 1.84 7.89
N GLU A 61 -4.25 0.81 8.68
CA GLU A 61 -5.09 0.89 9.89
C GLU A 61 -4.44 1.73 10.99
N ALA A 62 -3.12 1.69 11.10
CA ALA A 62 -2.36 2.46 12.08
C ALA A 62 -2.31 3.97 11.76
N MET A 63 -2.58 4.37 10.51
CA MET A 63 -2.51 5.76 10.08
C MET A 63 -3.73 6.59 10.51
N PRO A 64 -3.54 7.91 10.73
CA PRO A 64 -4.67 8.84 10.79
C PRO A 64 -5.55 8.76 9.55
N GLU A 65 -6.87 8.87 9.73
CA GLU A 65 -7.86 8.70 8.65
C GLU A 65 -7.57 9.54 7.41
N THR A 66 -7.21 10.81 7.59
CA THR A 66 -6.86 11.72 6.48
C THR A 66 -5.67 11.22 5.66
N TYR A 67 -4.66 10.64 6.32
CA TYR A 67 -3.48 10.13 5.62
C TYR A 67 -3.76 8.80 4.95
N ARG A 68 -4.53 7.92 5.60
CA ARG A 68 -5.03 6.67 5.00
C ARG A 68 -5.82 6.96 3.73
N GLU A 69 -6.74 7.93 3.75
CA GLU A 69 -7.52 8.31 2.56
C GLU A 69 -6.60 8.75 1.41
N ILE A 70 -5.59 9.58 1.71
CA ILE A 70 -4.63 10.02 0.70
C ILE A 70 -3.86 8.83 0.12
N ILE A 71 -3.36 7.91 0.94
CA ILE A 71 -2.65 6.72 0.43
C ILE A 71 -3.55 5.85 -0.43
N VAL A 72 -4.78 5.59 0.04
CA VAL A 72 -5.75 4.77 -0.71
C VAL A 72 -6.05 5.40 -2.06
N ARG A 73 -6.41 6.69 -2.10
CA ARG A 73 -6.78 7.35 -3.35
C ARG A 73 -5.59 7.55 -4.30
N GLU A 74 -4.41 7.87 -3.79
CA GLU A 74 -3.24 8.15 -4.65
C GLU A 74 -2.54 6.90 -5.17
N PHE A 75 -2.59 5.79 -4.42
CA PHE A 75 -1.79 4.60 -4.72
C PHE A 75 -2.63 3.36 -4.98
N LEU A 76 -3.79 3.21 -4.32
CA LEU A 76 -4.67 2.04 -4.51
C LEU A 76 -5.79 2.26 -5.52
N ASP A 77 -6.29 3.49 -5.68
CA ASP A 77 -7.32 3.84 -6.67
C ASP A 77 -6.69 4.47 -7.91
N GLU A 78 -6.66 3.73 -9.02
CA GLU A 78 -6.11 4.22 -10.29
C GLU A 78 -7.04 5.22 -11.00
N SER A 79 -8.29 5.39 -10.52
CA SER A 79 -9.29 6.26 -11.13
C SER A 79 -9.39 7.66 -10.52
N ALA A 80 -8.65 7.92 -9.45
CA ALA A 80 -8.84 9.10 -8.61
C ALA A 80 -8.15 10.39 -9.12
N ASP A 81 -7.85 10.56 -10.41
CA ASP A 81 -7.10 11.75 -10.83
C ASP A 81 -7.85 13.06 -10.49
N GLY A 82 -7.13 14.01 -9.87
CA GLY A 82 -7.69 15.28 -9.42
C GLY A 82 -8.72 15.21 -8.29
N TRP A 83 -8.91 14.08 -7.60
CA TRP A 83 -9.92 13.93 -6.54
C TRP A 83 -9.82 15.00 -5.43
N PHE A 84 -8.60 15.48 -5.15
CA PHE A 84 -8.31 16.41 -4.06
C PHE A 84 -8.78 17.84 -4.33
N TYR A 85 -9.08 18.23 -5.57
CA TYR A 85 -9.43 19.63 -5.92
C TYR A 85 -10.68 20.14 -5.17
N ASN A 86 -11.58 19.24 -4.77
CA ASN A 86 -12.79 19.59 -4.04
C ASN A 86 -12.57 19.74 -2.52
N TYR A 87 -11.41 19.33 -2.00
CA TYR A 87 -11.14 19.22 -0.56
C TYR A 87 -9.95 20.06 -0.10
N TYR A 88 -8.96 20.24 -0.97
CA TYR A 88 -7.68 20.85 -0.64
C TYR A 88 -7.22 21.80 -1.74
N THR A 89 -6.54 22.88 -1.33
CA THR A 89 -5.70 23.61 -2.28
C THR A 89 -4.53 22.73 -2.72
N LYS A 90 -4.03 22.95 -3.94
CA LYS A 90 -2.92 22.18 -4.51
C LYS A 90 -1.72 22.10 -3.56
N SER A 91 -1.27 23.22 -3.00
CA SER A 91 -0.14 23.27 -2.06
C SER A 91 -0.39 22.51 -0.77
N THR A 92 -1.61 22.61 -0.22
CA THR A 92 -2.00 21.88 1.00
C THR A 92 -1.98 20.37 0.75
N PHE A 93 -2.55 19.95 -0.39
CA PHE A 93 -2.60 18.55 -0.78
C PHE A 93 -1.20 17.93 -0.89
N TYR A 94 -0.28 18.53 -1.66
CA TYR A 94 1.06 17.96 -1.83
C TYR A 94 1.82 17.85 -0.51
N ARG A 95 1.64 18.82 0.42
CA ARG A 95 2.22 18.76 1.76
C ARG A 95 1.62 17.62 2.58
N LEU A 96 0.30 17.44 2.54
CA LEU A 96 -0.38 16.34 3.25
C LEU A 96 0.00 14.99 2.66
N ARG A 97 0.07 14.86 1.34
CA ARG A 97 0.52 13.67 0.63
C ARG A 97 1.92 13.26 1.03
N GLN A 98 2.85 14.20 1.09
CA GLN A 98 4.22 13.92 1.54
C GLN A 98 4.25 13.40 2.99
N ARG A 99 3.43 13.97 3.87
CA ARG A 99 3.30 13.49 5.26
C ARG A 99 2.65 12.12 5.33
N ALA A 100 1.62 11.86 4.54
CA ALA A 100 0.97 10.56 4.46
C ALA A 100 1.93 9.46 3.97
N ILE A 101 2.77 9.78 2.98
CA ILE A 101 3.84 8.88 2.50
C ILE A 101 4.83 8.56 3.62
N HIS A 102 5.27 9.58 4.37
CA HIS A 102 6.21 9.39 5.47
C HIS A 102 5.59 8.54 6.58
N GLU A 103 4.37 8.89 7.02
CA GLU A 103 3.63 8.14 8.04
C GLU A 103 3.44 6.68 7.65
N PHE A 104 3.06 6.41 6.39
CA PHE A 104 2.89 5.04 5.91
C PHE A 104 4.19 4.24 5.98
N MET A 105 5.33 4.86 5.62
CA MET A 105 6.65 4.24 5.74
C MET A 105 7.01 3.98 7.20
N ASP A 106 6.72 4.91 8.11
CA ASP A 106 6.94 4.75 9.54
C ASP A 106 6.09 3.60 10.11
N CYS A 107 4.81 3.48 9.69
CA CYS A 107 3.94 2.38 10.08
C CYS A 107 4.43 1.00 9.59
N LEU A 108 5.22 0.95 8.52
CA LEU A 108 5.83 -0.29 8.03
C LEU A 108 7.08 -0.71 8.82
N ASN A 109 7.58 0.11 9.75
CA ASN A 109 8.82 -0.12 10.51
C ASN A 109 10.05 -0.42 9.59
N VAL A 110 10.17 0.29 8.46
CA VAL A 110 11.29 0.15 7.50
C VAL A 110 12.30 1.26 7.64
#